data_AF-A0A165BX93-F1
#
_entry.id   AF-A0A165BX93-F1
#
_cell.length_a   1.000
_cell.length_b   1.000
_cell.length_c   1.000
_cell.angle_alpha   90.00
_cell.angle_beta   90.00
_cell.angle_gamma   90.00
#
_symmetry.space_group_name_H-M   'P 1'
#
loop_
_entity.id
_entity.type
_entity.pdbx_description
1 polymer ?
#
loop_
_entity_poly.entity_id
_entity_poly.type
_entity_poly.pdbx_seq_one_letter_code
_entity_poly.pdbx_strand_id
1 'polypeptide(L)'
;MPVARIILEEAVVSDFRGVLLHILSNGGGLQYIKLRKALTKLPPPAMTNIAARHIPTALMAPSNPILHLLMIPPIALVYAFFYVVNSLCGHPPIFTGLRATFNSADALPSLTDPADVSSTPGLYVYSDHDKITLAPNVTVHSSEAESKEFDIAVQKFANTGHRYWGAVRRLWQRALAKSTGSSLSSTL
;
A
#
# COMPACT_ATOMS: atom_id res chain seq x y z
N MET A 1 -12.27 -11.09 -4.03
CA MET A 1 -11.12 -11.30 -3.13
C MET A 1 -11.65 -11.26 -1.70
N PRO A 2 -11.43 -12.28 -0.86
CA PRO A 2 -12.03 -12.33 0.49
C PRO A 2 -11.72 -11.09 1.34
N VAL A 3 -10.48 -10.61 1.28
CA VAL A 3 -10.02 -9.41 2.02
C VAL A 3 -10.83 -8.15 1.68
N ALA A 4 -11.15 -7.91 0.41
CA ALA A 4 -11.92 -6.72 0.00
C ALA A 4 -13.34 -6.72 0.59
N ARG A 5 -13.95 -7.91 0.70
CA ARG A 5 -15.28 -8.06 1.31
C ARG A 5 -15.23 -7.80 2.80
N ILE A 6 -14.29 -8.44 3.51
CA ILE A 6 -14.11 -8.23 4.96
C ILE A 6 -13.96 -6.75 5.29
N ILE A 7 -13.13 -6.02 4.54
CA ILE A 7 -12.93 -4.58 4.78
C ILE A 7 -14.24 -3.80 4.61
N LEU A 8 -14.98 -4.06 3.53
CA LEU A 8 -16.25 -3.40 3.25
C LEU A 8 -17.33 -3.74 4.27
N GLU A 9 -17.35 -4.97 4.78
CA GLU A 9 -18.31 -5.42 5.79
C GLU A 9 -18.03 -4.77 7.16
N GLU A 10 -16.77 -4.77 7.60
CA GLU A 10 -16.35 -4.08 8.82
C GLU A 10 -16.60 -2.57 8.74
N ALA A 11 -16.47 -1.96 7.55
CA ALA A 11 -16.75 -0.55 7.33
C ALA A 11 -18.22 -0.15 7.56
N VAL A 12 -19.15 -1.11 7.56
CA VAL A 12 -20.58 -0.86 7.81
C VAL A 12 -20.92 -0.89 9.30
N VAL A 13 -20.04 -1.45 10.15
CA VAL A 13 -20.26 -1.54 11.59
C VAL A 13 -20.05 -0.16 12.24
N SER A 14 -20.88 0.20 13.21
CA SER A 14 -20.94 1.56 13.81
C SER A 14 -19.67 2.01 14.57
N ASP A 15 -18.72 1.12 14.85
CA ASP A 15 -17.43 1.45 15.49
C ASP A 15 -16.24 1.19 14.54
N PHE A 16 -16.46 1.26 13.22
CA PHE A 16 -15.37 1.17 12.26
C PHE A 16 -14.44 2.38 12.38
N ARG A 17 -13.19 2.12 12.76
CA ARG A 17 -12.17 3.17 12.97
C ARG A 17 -11.19 3.33 11.81
N GLY A 18 -11.43 2.61 10.71
CA GLY A 18 -10.56 2.59 9.53
C GLY A 18 -9.76 1.30 9.37
N VAL A 19 -8.98 1.23 8.30
CA VAL A 19 -8.08 0.11 7.99
C VAL A 19 -6.66 0.61 7.91
N LEU A 20 -5.75 -0.09 8.58
CA LEU A 20 -4.31 0.10 8.39
C LEU A 20 -3.81 -0.88 7.32
N LEU A 21 -3.44 -0.35 6.16
CA LEU A 21 -2.83 -1.17 5.10
C LEU A 21 -1.31 -1.09 5.19
N HIS A 22 -0.66 -2.24 5.38
CA HIS A 22 0.79 -2.33 5.41
C HIS A 22 1.30 -3.09 4.20
N ILE A 23 2.08 -2.40 3.37
CA ILE A 23 2.57 -2.92 2.09
C ILE A 23 4.08 -3.06 2.17
N LEU A 24 4.52 -4.31 2.25
CA LEU A 24 5.93 -4.66 2.33
C LEU A 24 6.38 -5.30 1.02
N SER A 25 7.50 -4.81 0.50
CA SER A 25 8.12 -5.31 -0.72
C SER A 25 7.27 -5.14 -1.99
N ASN A 26 7.89 -5.42 -3.14
CA ASN A 26 7.23 -5.46 -4.44
C ASN A 26 6.06 -6.46 -4.48
N GLY A 27 6.17 -7.58 -3.75
CA GLY A 27 5.11 -8.58 -3.66
C GLY A 27 3.85 -8.03 -3.02
N GLY A 28 3.99 -7.29 -1.92
CA GLY A 28 2.87 -6.60 -1.27
C GLY A 28 2.20 -5.60 -2.22
N GLY A 29 2.98 -4.87 -3.01
CA GLY A 29 2.43 -3.92 -3.98
C GLY A 29 1.55 -4.57 -5.05
N LEU A 30 1.94 -5.73 -5.57
CA LEU A 30 1.09 -6.47 -6.51
C LEU A 30 -0.22 -6.96 -5.87
N GLN A 31 -0.18 -7.35 -4.59
CA GLN A 31 -1.40 -7.70 -3.86
C GLN A 31 -2.32 -6.49 -3.65
N TYR A 32 -1.73 -5.33 -3.37
CA TYR A 32 -2.47 -4.08 -3.26
C TYR A 32 -3.18 -3.71 -4.58
N ILE A 33 -2.53 -3.83 -5.74
CA ILE A 33 -3.19 -3.62 -7.04
C ILE A 33 -4.39 -4.56 -7.20
N LYS A 34 -4.25 -5.83 -6.82
CA LYS A 34 -5.36 -6.81 -6.89
C LYS A 34 -6.50 -6.42 -5.94
N LEU A 35 -6.18 -5.98 -4.73
CA LEU A 35 -7.15 -5.48 -3.76
C LEU A 35 -7.90 -4.27 -4.32
N ARG A 36 -7.18 -3.26 -4.81
CA ARG A 36 -7.74 -2.05 -5.42
C ARG A 36 -8.69 -2.39 -6.57
N LYS A 37 -8.27 -3.25 -7.50
CA LYS A 37 -9.12 -3.72 -8.62
C LYS A 37 -10.34 -4.52 -8.16
N ALA A 38 -10.27 -5.19 -7.01
CA ALA A 38 -11.42 -5.87 -6.43
C ALA A 38 -12.39 -4.85 -5.84
N LEU A 39 -11.88 -3.86 -5.08
CA LEU A 39 -12.68 -2.79 -4.48
C LEU A 39 -13.40 -1.95 -5.53
N THR A 40 -12.77 -1.59 -6.66
CA THR A 40 -13.43 -0.86 -7.77
C THR A 40 -14.62 -1.61 -8.39
N LYS A 41 -14.67 -2.93 -8.24
CA LYS A 41 -15.75 -3.77 -8.81
C LYS A 41 -16.87 -4.03 -7.81
N LEU A 42 -16.66 -3.69 -6.54
CA LEU A 42 -17.65 -3.90 -5.49
C LEU A 42 -18.50 -2.64 -5.36
N PRO A 43 -19.84 -2.77 -5.35
CA PRO A 43 -20.70 -1.64 -5.02
C PRO A 43 -20.36 -1.15 -3.60
N PRO A 44 -20.58 0.14 -3.30
CA PRO A 44 -20.44 0.66 -1.95
C PRO A 44 -21.29 -0.18 -0.97
N PRO A 45 -20.80 -0.37 0.26
CA PRO A 45 -21.17 -1.54 1.04
C PRO A 45 -22.65 -1.53 1.45
N ALA A 46 -23.35 -2.63 1.13
CA ALA A 46 -24.64 -3.00 1.70
C ALA A 46 -24.41 -4.18 2.66
N MET A 47 -25.00 -4.10 3.86
CA MET A 47 -24.82 -5.01 5.00
C MET A 47 -24.88 -6.50 4.63
N THR A 48 -23.78 -7.23 4.83
CA THR A 48 -23.80 -8.69 5.06
C THR A 48 -22.61 -9.10 5.92
N ASN A 49 -22.81 -10.02 6.85
CA ASN A 49 -21.77 -10.58 7.73
C ASN A 49 -20.98 -11.69 7.03
N ILE A 50 -19.67 -11.84 7.27
CA ILE A 50 -18.96 -13.09 7.67
C ILE A 50 -17.43 -12.87 7.96
N ALA A 51 -16.92 -13.71 8.87
CA ALA A 51 -15.60 -13.83 9.49
C ALA A 51 -14.30 -13.66 8.63
N ALA A 52 -13.29 -13.09 9.29
CA ALA A 52 -11.95 -12.79 8.78
C ALA A 52 -11.01 -14.01 8.64
N ARG A 53 -10.10 -13.96 7.64
CA ARG A 53 -9.00 -14.93 7.46
C ARG A 53 -7.72 -14.25 6.98
N HIS A 54 -6.63 -14.41 7.73
CA HIS A 54 -5.29 -13.89 7.40
C HIS A 54 -4.62 -14.75 6.32
N ILE A 55 -4.13 -14.16 5.24
CA ILE A 55 -3.34 -14.86 4.21
C ILE A 55 -1.98 -14.18 4.11
N PRO A 56 -0.94 -14.68 4.80
CA PRO A 56 0.41 -14.18 4.59
C PRO A 56 0.92 -14.72 3.25
N THR A 57 1.47 -13.86 2.40
CA THR A 57 2.25 -14.29 1.23
C THR A 57 3.56 -13.52 1.24
N ALA A 58 4.58 -14.11 1.86
CA ALA A 58 5.95 -13.62 1.77
C ALA A 58 6.74 -14.62 0.92
N LEU A 59 7.26 -14.16 -0.22
CA LEU A 59 8.31 -14.88 -0.93
C LEU A 59 9.62 -14.53 -0.21
N MET A 60 10.17 -15.44 0.59
CA MET A 60 11.45 -15.20 1.25
C MET A 60 12.60 -15.54 0.30
N ALA A 61 13.56 -14.64 0.19
CA ALA A 61 14.80 -14.92 -0.54
C ALA A 61 15.60 -16.00 0.20
N PRO A 62 16.28 -16.92 -0.51
CA PRO A 62 17.10 -17.93 0.14
C PRO A 62 18.27 -17.29 0.91
N SER A 63 18.55 -17.79 2.11
CA SER A 63 19.64 -17.28 2.96
C SER A 63 21.04 -17.56 2.39
N ASN A 64 21.15 -18.50 1.43
CA ASN A 64 22.41 -18.87 0.81
C ASN A 64 22.76 -17.90 -0.34
N PRO A 65 23.91 -17.18 -0.27
CA PRO A 65 24.28 -16.17 -1.26
C PRO A 65 24.54 -16.74 -2.67
N ILE A 66 25.01 -17.99 -2.77
CA ILE A 66 25.23 -18.67 -4.06
C ILE A 66 23.88 -18.99 -4.70
N LEU A 67 22.93 -19.53 -3.92
CA LEU A 67 21.59 -19.80 -4.42
C LEU A 67 20.88 -18.51 -4.84
N HIS A 68 21.07 -17.42 -4.08
CA HIS A 68 20.55 -16.11 -4.46
C HIS A 68 21.13 -15.66 -5.81
N LEU A 69 22.45 -15.72 -6.00
CA LEU A 69 23.09 -15.35 -7.27
C LEU A 69 22.59 -16.21 -8.43
N LEU A 70 22.40 -17.51 -8.21
CA LEU A 70 21.86 -18.44 -9.21
C LEU A 70 20.38 -18.16 -9.55
N MET A 71 19.62 -17.57 -8.64
CA MET A 71 18.23 -17.18 -8.89
C MET A 71 18.09 -15.86 -9.65
N ILE A 72 19.14 -15.04 -9.75
CA ILE A 72 19.06 -13.74 -10.47
C ILE A 72 18.73 -13.93 -11.95
N PRO A 73 19.43 -14.79 -12.75
CA PRO A 73 19.11 -14.98 -14.16
C PRO A 73 17.68 -15.45 -14.45
N PRO A 74 17.13 -16.50 -13.80
CA PRO A 74 15.76 -16.93 -14.06
C PRO A 74 14.73 -15.88 -13.63
N ILE A 75 14.94 -15.18 -12.50
CA ILE A 75 14.06 -14.09 -12.08
C ILE A 75 14.09 -12.96 -13.10
N ALA A 76 15.28 -12.56 -13.57
CA ALA A 76 15.45 -11.53 -14.59
C ALA A 76 14.77 -11.92 -15.91
N LEU A 77 14.88 -13.17 -16.34
CA LEU A 77 14.21 -13.69 -17.54
C LEU A 77 12.68 -13.59 -17.41
N VAL A 78 12.13 -13.99 -16.27
CA VAL A 78 10.69 -13.88 -16.00
C VAL A 78 10.23 -12.43 -16.04
N TYR A 79 10.98 -11.51 -15.42
CA TYR A 79 10.67 -10.08 -15.49
C TYR A 79 10.78 -9.50 -16.90
N ALA A 80 11.81 -9.89 -17.67
CA ALA A 80 11.96 -9.47 -19.06
C ALA A 80 10.80 -9.95 -19.92
N PHE A 81 10.38 -11.21 -19.76
CA PHE A 81 9.22 -11.76 -20.44
C PHE A 81 7.94 -10.98 -20.09
N PHE A 82 7.68 -10.73 -18.80
CA PHE A 82 6.54 -9.92 -18.37
C PHE A 82 6.58 -8.49 -18.91
N TYR A 83 7.77 -7.89 -19.01
CA TYR A 83 7.95 -6.57 -19.57
C TYR A 83 7.58 -6.54 -21.05
N VAL A 84 8.13 -7.47 -21.85
CA VAL A 84 7.86 -7.57 -23.29
C VAL A 84 6.37 -7.81 -23.55
N VAL A 85 5.76 -8.78 -22.88
CA VAL A 85 4.34 -9.10 -23.07
C VAL A 85 3.45 -7.92 -22.70
N ASN A 86 3.71 -7.24 -21.58
CA ASN A 86 2.94 -6.04 -21.21
C ASN A 86 3.13 -4.91 -22.21
N SER A 87 4.36 -4.68 -22.67
CA SER A 87 4.65 -3.65 -23.68
C SER A 87 3.94 -3.92 -25.01
N LEU A 88 3.89 -5.18 -25.46
CA LEU A 88 3.17 -5.57 -26.67
C LEU A 88 1.65 -5.40 -26.54
N CYS A 89 1.11 -5.50 -25.32
CA CYS A 89 -0.30 -5.22 -25.03
C CYS A 89 -0.60 -3.73 -24.80
N GLY A 90 0.39 -2.83 -24.91
CA GLY A 90 0.23 -1.40 -24.65
C GLY A 90 0.08 -1.04 -23.17
N HIS A 91 0.40 -1.95 -22.25
CA HIS A 91 0.38 -1.67 -20.81
C HIS A 91 1.70 -1.04 -20.35
N PRO A 92 1.67 -0.09 -19.39
CA PRO A 92 2.89 0.47 -18.83
C PRO A 92 3.69 -0.60 -18.06
N PRO A 93 5.00 -0.38 -17.85
CA PRO A 93 5.81 -1.26 -17.01
C PRO A 93 5.18 -1.44 -15.62
N ILE A 94 5.15 -2.67 -15.12
CA ILE A 94 4.44 -3.05 -13.89
C ILE A 94 4.76 -2.12 -12.72
N PHE A 95 6.05 -1.81 -12.52
CA PHE A 95 6.50 -0.96 -11.42
C PHE A 95 6.10 0.51 -11.58
N THR A 96 6.03 1.01 -12.81
CA THR A 96 5.52 2.36 -13.09
C THR A 96 4.05 2.45 -12.73
N GLY A 97 3.24 1.48 -13.17
CA GLY A 97 1.83 1.41 -12.80
C GLY A 97 1.61 1.27 -11.29
N LEU A 98 2.45 0.46 -10.63
CA LEU A 98 2.41 0.28 -9.19
C LEU A 98 2.70 1.58 -8.42
N ARG A 99 3.76 2.31 -8.77
CA ARG A 99 4.08 3.61 -8.18
C ARG A 99 2.98 4.63 -8.42
N ALA A 100 2.46 4.71 -9.65
CA ALA A 100 1.35 5.60 -9.97
C ALA A 100 0.11 5.30 -9.11
N THR A 101 -0.13 4.03 -8.79
CA THR A 101 -1.26 3.60 -7.94
C THR A 101 -1.05 3.93 -6.46
N PHE A 102 0.19 4.02 -5.97
CA PHE A 102 0.45 4.45 -4.59
C PHE A 102 0.24 5.95 -4.40
N ASN A 103 0.53 6.74 -5.43
CA ASN A 103 0.34 8.20 -5.44
C ASN A 103 -0.93 8.60 -6.21
N SER A 104 -2.00 7.81 -6.07
CA SER A 104 -3.33 8.14 -6.58
C SER A 104 -4.25 8.58 -5.44
N ALA A 105 -5.05 9.63 -5.65
CA ALA A 105 -6.02 10.12 -4.65
C ALA A 105 -7.00 9.02 -4.21
N ASP A 106 -7.39 8.15 -5.14
CA ASP A 106 -8.27 7.02 -4.89
C ASP A 106 -7.46 5.75 -4.54
N ALA A 107 -6.80 5.76 -3.38
CA ALA A 107 -5.96 4.65 -2.93
C ALA A 107 -6.80 3.39 -2.64
N LEU A 108 -7.93 3.56 -1.95
CA LEU A 108 -8.86 2.48 -1.61
C LEU A 108 -10.27 2.82 -2.12
N PRO A 109 -10.54 2.53 -3.40
CA PRO A 109 -11.85 2.75 -4.01
C PRO A 109 -12.96 2.17 -3.16
N SER A 110 -14.09 2.87 -3.11
CA SER A 110 -15.27 2.53 -2.28
C SER A 110 -15.09 2.71 -0.76
N LEU A 111 -13.89 3.04 -0.28
CA LEU A 111 -13.61 3.33 1.14
C LEU A 111 -13.16 4.77 1.36
N THR A 112 -12.54 5.38 0.36
CA THR A 112 -12.00 6.75 0.42
C THR A 112 -12.75 7.64 -0.57
N ASP A 113 -13.00 8.89 -0.19
CA ASP A 113 -13.50 9.89 -1.13
C ASP A 113 -12.34 10.34 -2.04
N PRO A 114 -12.42 10.14 -3.36
CA PRO A 114 -11.37 10.57 -4.29
C PRO A 114 -11.18 12.09 -4.32
N ALA A 115 -12.16 12.89 -3.86
CA ALA A 115 -12.03 14.33 -3.75
C ALA A 115 -11.20 14.77 -2.52
N ASP A 116 -11.12 13.93 -1.48
CA ASP A 116 -10.29 14.19 -0.31
C ASP A 116 -8.95 13.46 -0.42
N VAL A 117 -7.98 14.14 -1.06
CA VAL A 117 -6.58 13.67 -1.18
C VAL A 117 -5.92 13.37 0.16
N SER A 118 -6.45 13.94 1.23
CA SER A 118 -5.90 13.84 2.57
C SER A 118 -6.61 12.78 3.44
N SER A 119 -7.62 12.10 2.89
CA SER A 119 -8.41 11.06 3.57
C SER A 119 -7.59 9.82 3.93
N THR A 120 -6.47 9.60 3.24
CA THR A 120 -5.62 8.40 3.39
C THR A 120 -4.20 8.80 3.80
N PRO A 121 -3.93 8.98 5.11
CA PRO A 121 -2.59 9.28 5.58
C PRO A 121 -1.58 8.18 5.20
N GLY A 122 -0.50 8.55 4.52
CA GLY A 122 0.57 7.65 4.08
C GLY A 122 1.78 7.67 5.02
N LEU A 123 2.51 6.54 5.10
CA LEU A 123 3.80 6.49 5.78
C LEU A 123 4.83 5.78 4.90
N TYR A 124 5.84 6.54 4.50
CA TYR A 124 7.02 6.03 3.83
C TYR A 124 8.05 5.61 4.86
N VAL A 125 8.47 4.35 4.81
CA VAL A 125 9.52 3.81 5.66
C VAL A 125 10.63 3.25 4.80
N TYR A 126 11.87 3.70 5.02
CA TYR A 126 13.02 3.16 4.30
C TYR A 126 14.32 3.32 5.10
N SER A 127 15.39 2.67 4.63
CA SER A 127 16.73 2.75 5.19
C SER A 127 17.76 3.00 4.09
N ASP A 128 18.84 3.72 4.40
CA ASP A 128 20.00 3.84 3.50
C ASP A 128 20.73 2.51 3.29
N HIS A 129 20.53 1.55 4.18
CA HIS A 129 21.14 0.23 4.09
C HIS A 129 20.28 -0.79 3.33
N ASP A 130 19.08 -0.42 2.87
CA ASP A 130 18.26 -1.28 2.03
C ASP A 130 18.87 -1.39 0.61
N LYS A 131 19.30 -2.60 0.26
CA LYS A 131 19.90 -2.91 -1.04
C LYS A 131 18.88 -3.30 -2.11
N ILE A 132 17.64 -3.56 -1.71
CA ILE A 132 16.56 -3.97 -2.61
C ILE A 132 15.78 -2.74 -3.05
N THR A 133 15.38 -1.91 -2.09
CA THR A 133 14.63 -0.66 -2.35
C THR A 133 15.50 0.51 -1.94
N LEU A 134 16.26 1.03 -2.92
CA LEU A 134 17.23 2.10 -2.68
C LEU A 134 16.54 3.35 -2.13
N ALA A 135 17.11 3.90 -1.05
CA ALA A 135 16.61 5.12 -0.39
C ALA A 135 16.32 6.29 -1.35
N PRO A 136 17.16 6.62 -2.35
CA PRO A 136 16.87 7.70 -3.30
C PRO A 136 15.56 7.50 -4.07
N ASN A 137 15.20 6.27 -4.42
CA ASN A 137 13.96 5.98 -5.13
C ASN A 137 12.74 6.22 -4.23
N VAL A 138 12.85 5.92 -2.93
CA VAL A 138 11.77 6.17 -1.97
C VAL A 138 11.62 7.67 -1.73
N THR A 139 12.73 8.39 -1.59
CA THR A 139 12.73 9.86 -1.45
C THR A 139 12.05 10.55 -2.62
N VAL A 140 12.42 10.19 -3.86
CA VAL A 140 11.77 10.75 -5.06
C VAL A 140 10.27 10.45 -5.02
N HIS A 141 9.88 9.22 -4.71
CA HIS A 141 8.48 8.82 -4.71
C HIS A 141 7.65 9.48 -3.59
N SER A 142 8.24 9.71 -2.41
CA SER A 142 7.58 10.46 -1.33
C SER A 142 7.48 11.95 -1.67
N SER A 143 8.50 12.56 -2.28
CA SER A 143 8.44 13.94 -2.71
C SER A 143 7.40 14.17 -3.82
N GLU A 144 7.21 13.19 -4.72
CA GLU A 144 6.10 13.19 -5.68
C GLU A 144 4.71 13.08 -5.02
N ALA A 145 4.61 12.46 -3.85
CA ALA A 145 3.36 12.39 -3.10
C ALA A 145 3.09 13.71 -2.34
N GLU A 146 4.12 14.29 -1.73
CA GLU A 146 4.08 15.63 -1.12
C GLU A 146 3.67 16.71 -2.14
N SER A 147 4.23 16.68 -3.35
CA SER A 147 3.89 17.65 -4.39
C SER A 147 2.45 17.54 -4.91
N LYS A 148 1.76 16.45 -4.59
CA LYS A 148 0.33 16.23 -4.85
C LYS A 148 -0.55 16.50 -3.63
N GLU A 149 0.01 17.09 -2.58
CA GLU A 149 -0.68 17.45 -1.33
C GLU A 149 -1.23 16.25 -0.55
N PHE A 150 -0.70 15.04 -0.78
CA PHE A 150 -1.08 13.88 0.03
C PHE A 150 -0.57 14.05 1.47
N ASP A 151 -1.38 13.66 2.47
CA ASP A 151 -0.97 13.63 3.87
C ASP A 151 0.00 12.47 4.11
N ILE A 152 1.28 12.68 3.87
CA ILE A 152 2.31 11.65 4.08
C ILE A 152 3.21 11.98 5.26
N ALA A 153 3.77 10.93 5.86
CA ALA A 153 4.89 11.01 6.77
C ALA A 153 6.06 10.20 6.20
N VAL A 154 7.28 10.64 6.46
CA VAL A 154 8.49 9.94 6.04
C VAL A 154 9.32 9.56 7.26
N GLN A 155 9.66 8.28 7.38
CA GLN A 155 10.51 7.77 8.45
C GLN A 155 11.69 7.00 7.85
N LYS A 156 12.83 7.67 7.86
CA LYS A 156 14.12 7.08 7.50
C LYS A 156 14.76 6.37 8.70
N PHE A 157 15.29 5.16 8.49
CA PHE A 157 15.99 4.37 9.52
C PHE A 157 17.45 4.17 9.17
N ALA A 158 18.33 4.49 10.12
CA ALA A 158 19.73 4.12 10.04
C ALA A 158 19.93 2.66 10.46
N ASN A 159 19.62 2.27 11.71
CA ASN A 159 20.02 0.94 12.22
C ASN A 159 19.09 0.26 13.25
N THR A 160 17.87 0.75 13.54
CA THR A 160 17.04 0.18 14.62
C THR A 160 15.60 -0.17 14.19
N GLY A 161 15.25 -1.46 14.33
CA GLY A 161 13.91 -1.98 14.00
C GLY A 161 12.80 -1.55 14.96
N HIS A 162 13.12 -1.18 16.21
CA HIS A 162 12.12 -0.81 17.22
C HIS A 162 11.37 0.50 16.91
N ARG A 163 11.93 1.38 16.09
CA ARG A 163 11.33 2.68 15.78
C ARG A 163 10.20 2.59 14.74
N TYR A 164 10.09 1.47 14.02
CA TYR A 164 9.07 1.24 13.00
C TYR A 164 7.65 1.35 13.58
N TRP A 165 7.33 0.56 14.61
CA TRP A 165 6.00 0.54 15.22
C TRP A 165 5.62 1.86 15.87
N GLY A 166 6.60 2.64 16.34
CA GLY A 166 6.38 3.99 16.82
C GLY A 166 5.86 4.93 15.73
N ALA A 167 6.42 4.85 14.52
CA ALA A 167 5.96 5.65 13.37
C ALA A 167 4.56 5.24 12.92
N VAL A 168 4.30 3.94 12.82
CA VAL A 168 2.96 3.41 12.49
C VAL A 168 1.92 3.86 13.50
N ARG A 169 2.22 3.78 14.81
CA ARG A 169 1.31 4.23 15.87
C ARG A 169 0.98 5.71 15.74
N ARG A 170 1.97 6.56 15.46
CA ARG A 170 1.75 8.01 15.26
C ARG A 170 0.87 8.29 14.05
N LEU A 171 1.12 7.61 12.93
CA LEU A 171 0.29 7.72 11.73
C LEU A 171 -1.17 7.34 12.04
N TRP A 172 -1.36 6.21 12.72
CA TRP A 172 -2.69 5.73 13.10
C TRP A 172 -3.42 6.71 14.00
N GLN A 173 -2.75 7.24 15.03
CA GLN A 173 -3.32 8.26 15.90
C GLN A 173 -3.72 9.54 15.15
N ARG A 174 -2.90 9.98 14.18
CA ARG A 174 -3.21 11.12 13.32
C ARG A 174 -4.46 10.87 12.47
N ALA A 175 -4.56 9.69 11.87
CA ALA A 175 -5.74 9.30 11.09
C ALA A 175 -7.02 9.28 11.96
N LEU A 176 -6.94 8.71 13.16
CA LEU A 176 -8.07 8.70 14.11
C LEU A 176 -8.51 10.12 14.49
N ALA A 177 -7.56 10.98 14.90
CA ALA A 177 -7.87 12.36 15.27
C ALA A 177 -8.58 13.13 14.16
N LYS A 178 -8.18 12.91 12.91
CA LYS A 178 -8.79 13.52 11.73
C LYS A 178 -10.22 13.00 11.49
N SER A 179 -10.43 11.69 11.60
CA SER A 179 -11.76 11.10 11.44
C SER A 179 -12.77 11.64 12.48
N THR A 180 -12.34 11.78 13.73
CA THR A 180 -13.19 12.35 14.80
C THR A 180 -13.46 13.83 14.56
N GLY A 181 -12.46 14.61 14.16
CA GLY A 181 -12.63 16.04 13.86
C GLY A 181 -13.60 16.29 12.70
N SER A 182 -13.55 15.48 11.64
CA SER A 182 -14.48 15.59 10.51
C SER A 182 -15.93 15.28 10.90
N SER A 183 -16.15 14.30 11.77
CA SER A 183 -17.50 13.92 12.23
C SER A 183 -18.23 15.04 13.00
N LEU A 184 -17.49 15.89 13.72
CA LEU A 184 -18.06 16.99 14.48
C LEU A 184 -18.50 18.17 13.60
N SER A 185 -17.80 18.40 12.48
CA SER A 185 -18.14 19.48 11.53
C SER A 185 -19.36 19.19 10.66
N SER A 186 -19.75 17.92 10.46
CA SER A 186 -20.92 17.54 9.65
C SER A 186 -22.27 17.62 10.39
N THR A 187 -22.26 17.94 11.69
CA THR A 187 -23.46 17.99 12.55
C THR A 187 -23.94 19.39 12.92
N LEU A 188 -23.30 20.44 12.37
CA LEU A 188 -23.68 21.85 12.51
C LEU A 188 -24.22 22.38 11.19
#